data_AF-A0A962X0V6-F1
#
_entry.id   AF-A0A962X0V6-F1
#
_cell.length_a   1.000
_cell.length_b   1.000
_cell.length_c   1.000
_cell.angle_alpha   90.00
_cell.angle_beta   90.00
_cell.angle_gamma   90.00
#
_symmetry.space_group_name_H-M   'P 1'
#
loop_
_entity.id
_entity.type
_entity.pdbx_description
1 polymer ?
#
loop_
_entity_poly.entity_id
_entity_poly.type
_entity_poly.pdbx_seq_one_letter_code
_entity_poly.pdbx_strand_id
1 'polypeptide(L)'
;LDFFLQRMTPELFLHFEVVPDRLPAALRERLRLFPPGSLQLEIGIQTFNPEVAARIDRRQNFASSEANLRWLRAQTGAHIHADLIAGLPGEDLQSFAAGFDRLVVLAPHEIQVGILKRLPGTPIARHSESCAMRYNPDPPYNILSSAQIDFATMQRLTRFARYWDLIGNSGRFGETLPLLLGGRPFERFMSFSDWLYAETGQLHRFALKRLFELLQRGMVERLDAAPDECARVLAADFRRSGLKGATDTLRQRVAADNRRSRQSRH
;
A
#
# COMPACT_ATOMS: atom_id res chain seq x y z
N LEU A 1 -26.02 2.58 10.28
CA LEU A 1 -25.28 3.86 10.16
C LEU A 1 -26.01 5.01 10.83
N ASP A 2 -27.33 5.16 10.65
CA ASP A 2 -28.13 6.26 11.25
C ASP A 2 -27.97 6.38 12.78
N PHE A 3 -27.89 5.25 13.48
CA PHE A 3 -27.58 5.20 14.92
C PHE A 3 -26.30 5.97 15.29
N PHE A 4 -25.24 5.81 14.49
CA PHE A 4 -23.94 6.45 14.68
C PHE A 4 -23.96 7.90 14.23
N LEU A 5 -24.58 8.20 13.09
CA LEU A 5 -24.74 9.57 12.59
C LEU A 5 -25.42 10.49 13.62
N GLN A 6 -26.43 9.98 14.32
CA GLN A 6 -27.13 10.70 15.39
C GLN A 6 -26.30 10.89 16.67
N ARG A 7 -25.18 10.19 16.81
CA ARG A 7 -24.33 10.16 18.01
C ARG A 7 -22.87 10.56 17.70
N MET A 8 -22.63 11.19 16.56
CA MET A 8 -21.30 11.61 16.16
C MET A 8 -20.75 12.64 17.15
N THR A 9 -19.56 12.37 17.66
CA THR A 9 -18.73 13.33 18.39
C THR A 9 -17.39 13.48 17.66
N PRO A 10 -16.62 14.55 17.92
CA PRO A 10 -15.30 14.74 17.31
C PRO A 10 -14.31 13.59 17.60
N GLU A 11 -14.51 12.84 18.69
CA GLU A 11 -13.66 11.74 19.12
C GLU A 11 -14.10 10.37 18.59
N LEU A 12 -15.32 10.25 18.06
CA LEU A 12 -15.86 8.98 17.58
C LEU A 12 -15.25 8.63 16.22
N PHE A 13 -14.46 7.56 16.19
CA PHE A 13 -13.91 6.97 14.98
C PHE A 13 -14.46 5.56 14.75
N LEU A 14 -15.02 5.32 13.57
CA LEU A 14 -15.71 4.06 13.23
C LEU A 14 -14.94 3.30 12.17
N HIS A 15 -14.90 1.97 12.34
CA HIS A 15 -14.32 1.05 11.38
C HIS A 15 -15.40 0.11 10.88
N PHE A 16 -15.59 0.02 9.57
CA PHE A 16 -16.51 -0.93 8.95
C PHE A 16 -15.82 -1.69 7.83
N GLU A 17 -16.07 -2.99 7.76
CA GLU A 17 -15.79 -3.79 6.56
C GLU A 17 -16.91 -3.58 5.53
N VAL A 18 -16.52 -3.41 4.27
CA VAL A 18 -17.44 -3.25 3.14
C VAL A 18 -17.15 -4.33 2.11
N VAL A 19 -18.21 -5.02 1.69
CA VAL A 19 -18.13 -5.95 0.56
C VAL A 19 -17.88 -5.13 -0.72
N PRO A 20 -16.76 -5.32 -1.41
CA PRO A 20 -16.29 -4.36 -2.42
C PRO A 20 -17.28 -4.07 -3.55
N ASP A 21 -18.02 -5.09 -4.02
CA ASP A 21 -18.96 -4.98 -5.13
C ASP A 21 -20.41 -4.67 -4.70
N ARG A 22 -20.69 -4.56 -3.39
CA ARG A 22 -22.03 -4.29 -2.86
C ARG A 22 -22.09 -2.96 -2.12
N LEU A 23 -22.40 -1.90 -2.87
CA LEU A 23 -22.58 -0.56 -2.32
C LEU A 23 -23.91 0.07 -2.80
N PRO A 24 -25.07 -0.35 -2.22
CA PRO A 24 -26.39 0.15 -2.60
C PRO A 24 -26.53 1.67 -2.41
N ALA A 25 -27.41 2.30 -3.18
CA ALA A 25 -27.63 3.75 -3.12
C ALA A 25 -27.95 4.25 -1.69
N ALA A 26 -28.82 3.55 -0.96
CA ALA A 26 -29.15 3.90 0.42
C ALA A 26 -27.95 3.89 1.39
N LEU A 27 -26.96 3.03 1.13
CA LEU A 27 -25.70 2.98 1.89
C LEU A 27 -24.78 4.14 1.46
N ARG A 28 -24.67 4.40 0.15
CA ARG A 28 -23.94 5.55 -0.39
C ARG A 28 -24.41 6.87 0.22
N GLU A 29 -25.71 7.12 0.26
CA GLU A 29 -26.27 8.34 0.88
C GLU A 29 -25.80 8.53 2.32
N ARG A 30 -25.80 7.47 3.12
CA ARG A 30 -25.41 7.53 4.53
C ARG A 30 -23.91 7.73 4.70
N LEU A 31 -23.08 7.08 3.88
CA LEU A 31 -21.63 7.21 3.95
C LEU A 31 -21.16 8.64 3.67
N ARG A 32 -21.88 9.39 2.82
CA ARG A 32 -21.57 10.81 2.55
C ARG A 32 -21.80 11.73 3.75
N LEU A 33 -22.67 11.33 4.68
CA LEU A 33 -23.03 12.13 5.84
C LEU A 33 -21.99 12.06 6.96
N PHE A 34 -21.05 11.11 6.92
CA PHE A 34 -19.99 11.02 7.92
C PHE A 34 -18.97 12.16 7.73
N PRO A 35 -18.65 12.91 8.81
CA PRO A 35 -17.62 13.93 8.75
C PRO A 35 -16.25 13.35 8.35
N PRO A 36 -15.39 14.12 7.66
CA PRO A 36 -14.02 13.71 7.38
C PRO A 36 -13.28 13.29 8.66
N GLY A 37 -12.51 12.21 8.58
CA GLY A 37 -11.72 11.71 9.71
C GLY A 37 -12.50 10.96 10.78
N SER A 38 -13.80 10.67 10.56
CA SER A 38 -14.64 9.91 11.51
C SER A 38 -14.87 8.45 11.14
N LEU A 39 -14.46 8.05 9.93
CA LEU A 39 -14.82 6.78 9.34
C LEU A 39 -13.65 6.16 8.57
N GLN A 40 -13.40 4.88 8.83
CA GLN A 40 -12.52 4.00 8.07
C GLN A 40 -13.32 2.85 7.48
N LEU A 41 -13.08 2.58 6.20
CA LEU A 41 -13.69 1.48 5.45
C LEU A 41 -12.60 0.50 5.01
N GLU A 42 -12.77 -0.75 5.40
CA GLU A 42 -11.92 -1.87 4.99
C GLU A 42 -12.59 -2.61 3.83
N ILE A 43 -11.85 -2.75 2.74
CA ILE A 43 -12.33 -3.30 1.47
C ILE A 43 -11.49 -4.52 1.12
N GLY A 44 -12.01 -5.70 1.45
CA GLY A 44 -11.36 -6.98 1.17
C GLY A 44 -11.41 -7.38 -0.32
N ILE A 45 -10.50 -6.83 -1.13
CA ILE A 45 -10.34 -7.21 -2.55
C ILE A 45 -9.69 -8.59 -2.65
N GLN A 46 -8.61 -8.80 -1.91
CA GLN A 46 -7.76 -9.99 -1.83
C GLN A 46 -7.00 -10.31 -3.13
N THR A 47 -7.69 -10.37 -4.27
CA THR A 47 -7.09 -10.54 -5.61
C THR A 47 -8.00 -9.93 -6.68
N PHE A 48 -7.43 -9.52 -7.81
CA PHE A 48 -8.19 -9.14 -9.02
C PHE A 48 -8.24 -10.26 -10.07
N ASN A 49 -7.68 -11.43 -9.78
CA ASN A 49 -7.70 -12.57 -10.67
C ASN A 49 -8.99 -13.36 -10.48
N PRO A 50 -9.88 -13.44 -11.50
CA PRO A 50 -11.15 -14.15 -11.38
C PRO A 50 -10.99 -15.64 -11.09
N GLU A 51 -9.95 -16.29 -11.61
CA GLU A 51 -9.72 -17.72 -11.41
C GLU A 51 -9.25 -18.01 -9.98
N VAL A 52 -8.36 -17.17 -9.45
CA VAL A 52 -7.90 -17.26 -8.06
C VAL A 52 -9.06 -16.95 -7.10
N ALA A 53 -9.83 -15.89 -7.36
CA ALA A 53 -11.00 -15.52 -6.57
C ALA A 53 -12.04 -16.65 -6.52
N ALA A 54 -12.37 -17.24 -7.68
CA ALA A 54 -13.27 -18.38 -7.76
C ALA A 54 -12.75 -19.59 -6.97
N ARG A 55 -11.44 -19.85 -7.01
CA ARG A 55 -10.82 -20.98 -6.28
C ARG A 55 -10.95 -20.85 -4.77
N ILE A 56 -10.94 -19.63 -4.24
CA ILE A 56 -11.15 -19.34 -2.81
C ILE A 56 -12.61 -19.05 -2.46
N ASP A 57 -13.55 -19.44 -3.33
CA ASP A 57 -15.00 -19.22 -3.18
C ASP A 57 -15.42 -17.75 -3.02
N ARG A 58 -14.61 -16.81 -3.55
CA ARG A 58 -14.96 -15.39 -3.62
C ARG A 58 -15.52 -15.04 -4.99
N ARG A 59 -16.84 -14.94 -5.06
CA ARG A 59 -17.54 -14.39 -6.23
C ARG A 59 -17.66 -12.89 -6.06
N GLN A 60 -16.87 -12.13 -6.82
CA GLN A 60 -16.87 -10.67 -6.80
C GLN A 60 -16.97 -10.12 -8.23
N ASN A 61 -17.75 -9.06 -8.40
CA ASN A 61 -17.74 -8.29 -9.64
C ASN A 61 -16.67 -7.19 -9.56
N PHE A 62 -15.49 -7.44 -10.15
CA PHE A 62 -14.37 -6.50 -10.07
C PHE A 62 -14.67 -5.12 -10.66
N ALA A 63 -15.42 -5.05 -11.77
CA ALA A 63 -15.81 -3.75 -12.34
C ALA A 63 -16.66 -2.93 -11.36
N SER A 64 -17.58 -3.59 -10.63
CA SER A 64 -18.36 -2.96 -9.58
C SER A 64 -17.51 -2.59 -8.37
N SER A 65 -16.57 -3.45 -7.95
CA SER A 65 -15.61 -3.16 -6.87
C SER A 65 -14.80 -1.90 -7.16
N GLU A 66 -14.24 -1.79 -8.37
CA GLU A 66 -13.47 -0.62 -8.77
C GLU A 66 -14.34 0.65 -8.85
N ALA A 67 -15.55 0.55 -9.42
CA ALA A 67 -16.48 1.67 -9.48
C ALA A 67 -16.88 2.16 -8.08
N ASN A 68 -17.13 1.24 -7.15
CA ASN A 68 -17.45 1.55 -5.76
C ASN A 68 -16.26 2.19 -5.04
N LEU A 69 -15.04 1.69 -5.24
CA LEU A 69 -13.84 2.28 -4.63
C LEU A 69 -13.59 3.70 -5.15
N ARG A 70 -13.68 3.93 -6.47
CA ARG A 70 -13.60 5.28 -7.05
C ARG A 70 -14.67 6.21 -6.48
N TRP A 71 -15.90 5.72 -6.35
CA TRP A 71 -17.00 6.49 -5.76
C TRP A 71 -16.74 6.84 -4.30
N LEU A 72 -16.34 5.87 -3.47
CA LEU A 72 -16.01 6.09 -2.06
C LEU A 72 -14.90 7.13 -1.93
N ARG A 73 -13.85 7.02 -2.75
CA ARG A 73 -12.71 7.93 -2.70
C ARG A 73 -13.07 9.37 -3.08
N ALA A 74 -13.98 9.54 -4.04
CA ALA A 74 -14.38 10.84 -4.55
C ALA A 74 -15.53 11.50 -3.77
N GLN A 75 -16.42 10.71 -3.16
CA GLN A 75 -17.69 11.19 -2.64
C GLN A 75 -17.80 11.14 -1.11
N THR A 76 -16.80 10.57 -0.43
CA THR A 76 -16.80 10.46 1.04
C THR A 76 -15.47 10.97 1.61
N GLY A 77 -15.51 11.42 2.87
CA GLY A 77 -14.31 11.71 3.66
C GLY A 77 -13.74 10.48 4.38
N ALA A 78 -14.19 9.27 4.02
CA ALA A 78 -13.79 8.04 4.68
C ALA A 78 -12.35 7.67 4.33
N HIS A 79 -11.62 7.20 5.34
CA HIS A 79 -10.34 6.55 5.13
C HIS A 79 -10.57 5.18 4.49
N ILE A 80 -9.84 4.84 3.43
CA ILE A 80 -10.09 3.61 2.66
C ILE A 80 -8.85 2.74 2.75
N HIS A 81 -9.04 1.55 3.30
CA HIS A 81 -8.06 0.49 3.35
C HIS A 81 -8.49 -0.61 2.38
N ALA A 82 -7.63 -0.96 1.44
CA ALA A 82 -7.91 -2.02 0.47
C ALA A 82 -6.91 -3.17 0.65
N ASP A 83 -7.43 -4.39 0.79
CA ASP A 83 -6.58 -5.54 1.10
C ASP A 83 -6.24 -6.34 -0.15
N LEU A 84 -4.97 -6.71 -0.30
CA LEU A 84 -4.49 -7.75 -1.21
C LEU A 84 -3.79 -8.85 -0.44
N ILE A 85 -3.91 -10.09 -0.90
CA ILE A 85 -3.28 -11.24 -0.27
C ILE A 85 -2.37 -11.91 -1.30
N ALA A 86 -1.06 -11.90 -1.05
CA ALA A 86 -0.10 -12.62 -1.85
C ALA A 86 0.00 -14.10 -1.44
N GLY A 87 0.19 -14.97 -2.42
CA GLY A 87 0.36 -16.41 -2.22
C GLY A 87 -0.96 -17.17 -2.14
N LEU A 88 -2.04 -16.61 -2.70
CA LEU A 88 -3.30 -17.33 -2.85
C LEU A 88 -3.14 -18.59 -3.72
N PRO A 89 -3.97 -19.63 -3.52
CA PRO A 89 -3.86 -20.86 -4.29
C PRO A 89 -4.01 -20.59 -5.80
N GLY A 90 -2.99 -20.96 -6.57
CA GLY A 90 -2.97 -20.75 -8.03
C GLY A 90 -2.64 -19.34 -8.50
N GLU A 91 -2.33 -18.41 -7.60
CA GLU A 91 -1.89 -17.07 -7.98
C GLU A 91 -0.38 -17.03 -8.23
N ASP A 92 0.02 -16.50 -9.37
CA ASP A 92 1.42 -16.22 -9.68
C ASP A 92 1.80 -14.76 -9.35
N LEU A 93 3.10 -14.46 -9.44
CA LEU A 93 3.62 -13.14 -9.13
C LEU A 93 3.07 -12.05 -10.07
N GLN A 94 2.85 -12.37 -11.35
CA GLN A 94 2.40 -11.41 -12.35
C GLN A 94 0.95 -11.00 -12.12
N SER A 95 0.10 -11.96 -11.77
CA SER A 95 -1.29 -11.77 -11.38
C SER A 95 -1.39 -10.88 -10.13
N PHE A 96 -0.59 -11.18 -9.10
CA PHE A 96 -0.52 -10.34 -7.90
C PHE A 96 -0.07 -8.91 -8.23
N ALA A 97 1.00 -8.77 -9.04
CA ALA A 97 1.53 -7.48 -9.47
C ALA A 97 0.48 -6.64 -10.20
N ALA A 98 -0.26 -7.25 -11.13
CA ALA A 98 -1.34 -6.57 -11.84
C ALA A 98 -2.46 -6.09 -10.90
N GLY A 99 -2.77 -6.88 -9.86
CA GLY A 99 -3.73 -6.47 -8.82
C GLY A 99 -3.25 -5.29 -7.99
N PHE A 100 -1.97 -5.28 -7.60
CA PHE A 100 -1.34 -4.18 -6.89
C PHE A 100 -1.36 -2.89 -7.72
N ASP A 101 -0.93 -2.96 -8.98
CA ASP A 101 -0.90 -1.81 -9.89
C ASP A 101 -2.30 -1.20 -10.10
N ARG A 102 -3.33 -2.05 -10.19
CA ARG A 102 -4.72 -1.58 -10.25
C ARG A 102 -5.12 -0.80 -9.01
N LEU A 103 -4.78 -1.28 -7.80
CA LEU A 103 -5.10 -0.53 -6.58
C LEU A 103 -4.33 0.77 -6.45
N VAL A 104 -3.06 0.83 -6.88
CA VAL A 104 -2.31 2.08 -6.91
C VAL A 104 -3.05 3.13 -7.75
N VAL A 105 -3.60 2.75 -8.91
CA VAL A 105 -4.40 3.64 -9.76
C VAL A 105 -5.73 4.05 -9.11
N LEU A 106 -6.35 3.14 -8.35
CA LEU A 106 -7.59 3.39 -7.63
C LEU A 106 -7.39 4.31 -6.40
N ALA A 107 -6.14 4.50 -5.98
CA ALA A 107 -5.72 5.41 -4.92
C ALA A 107 -6.54 5.32 -3.61
N PRO A 108 -6.73 4.11 -3.03
CA PRO A 108 -7.17 4.02 -1.63
C PRO A 108 -6.13 4.73 -0.74
N HIS A 109 -6.51 5.04 0.50
CA HIS A 109 -5.56 5.69 1.40
C HIS A 109 -4.44 4.74 1.81
N GLU A 110 -4.76 3.45 1.96
CA GLU A 110 -3.79 2.39 2.22
C GLU A 110 -4.11 1.16 1.37
N ILE A 111 -3.05 0.45 0.98
CA ILE A 111 -3.12 -0.89 0.39
C ILE A 111 -2.48 -1.84 1.39
N GLN A 112 -3.27 -2.68 2.05
CA GLN A 112 -2.74 -3.69 2.94
C GLN A 112 -2.28 -4.89 2.12
N VAL A 113 -0.98 -5.14 2.08
CA VAL A 113 -0.42 -6.32 1.42
C VAL A 113 -0.21 -7.42 2.46
N GLY A 114 -1.14 -8.36 2.51
CA GLY A 114 -1.07 -9.54 3.36
C GLY A 114 -0.31 -10.69 2.70
N ILE A 115 0.44 -11.45 3.50
CA ILE A 115 0.93 -12.78 3.08
C ILE A 115 -0.07 -13.82 3.56
N LEU A 116 -0.51 -14.72 2.68
CA LEU A 116 -1.50 -15.74 3.02
C LEU A 116 -1.06 -16.53 4.26
N LYS A 117 -1.99 -16.76 5.18
CA LYS A 117 -1.82 -17.60 6.37
C LYS A 117 -2.82 -18.76 6.33
N ARG A 118 -2.38 -19.95 6.73
CA ARG A 118 -3.27 -21.10 6.93
C ARG A 118 -3.70 -21.18 8.38
N LEU A 119 -4.84 -20.57 8.69
CA LEU A 119 -5.42 -20.68 10.02
C LEU A 119 -6.21 -22.00 10.16
N PRO A 120 -6.23 -22.63 11.35
CA PRO A 120 -7.03 -23.82 11.60
C PRO A 120 -8.51 -23.62 11.22
N GLY A 121 -9.11 -24.61 10.56
CA GLY A 121 -10.52 -24.58 10.16
C GLY A 121 -10.85 -23.73 8.93
N THR A 122 -9.87 -23.10 8.28
CA THR A 122 -10.13 -22.29 7.08
C THR A 122 -10.19 -23.14 5.79
N PRO A 123 -11.09 -22.81 4.84
CA PRO A 123 -11.21 -23.54 3.56
C PRO A 123 -9.93 -23.59 2.75
N ILE A 124 -8.99 -22.65 2.98
CA ILE A 124 -7.73 -22.58 2.24
C ILE A 124 -6.90 -23.87 2.34
N ALA A 125 -7.05 -24.62 3.44
CA ALA A 125 -6.32 -25.85 3.68
C ALA A 125 -6.57 -26.91 2.58
N ARG A 126 -7.76 -26.93 1.97
CA ARG A 126 -8.15 -27.90 0.92
C ARG A 126 -7.28 -27.82 -0.34
N HIS A 127 -6.61 -26.68 -0.55
CA HIS A 127 -5.77 -26.47 -1.73
C HIS A 127 -4.30 -26.86 -1.52
N SER A 128 -3.90 -27.21 -0.30
CA SER A 128 -2.49 -27.37 0.07
C SER A 128 -1.75 -28.37 -0.83
N GLU A 129 -2.35 -29.53 -1.09
CA GLU A 129 -1.75 -30.56 -1.95
C GLU A 129 -1.81 -30.15 -3.43
N SER A 130 -3.01 -29.85 -3.94
CA SER A 130 -3.24 -29.52 -5.36
C SER A 130 -2.43 -28.33 -5.88
N CYS A 131 -2.12 -27.36 -5.01
CA CYS A 131 -1.36 -26.15 -5.35
C CYS A 131 0.06 -26.17 -4.77
N ALA A 132 0.53 -27.33 -4.30
CA ALA A 132 1.84 -27.53 -3.67
C ALA A 132 2.20 -26.47 -2.61
N MET A 133 1.21 -26.05 -1.82
CA MET A 133 1.37 -24.98 -0.84
C MET A 133 2.14 -25.49 0.37
N ARG A 134 3.19 -24.77 0.75
CA ARG A 134 4.01 -25.04 1.92
C ARG A 134 3.84 -23.90 2.89
N TYR A 135 3.56 -24.20 4.14
CA TYR A 135 3.30 -23.21 5.19
C TYR A 135 4.33 -23.34 6.30
N ASN A 136 4.54 -22.24 7.02
CA ASN A 136 5.30 -22.25 8.25
C ASN A 136 4.61 -23.20 9.25
N PRO A 137 5.33 -24.18 9.85
CA PRO A 137 4.77 -25.04 10.88
C PRO A 137 4.39 -24.27 12.15
N ASP A 138 5.01 -23.12 12.38
CA ASP A 138 4.77 -22.27 13.56
C ASP A 138 3.90 -21.05 13.22
N PRO A 139 3.18 -20.48 14.21
CA PRO A 139 2.51 -19.19 14.05
C PRO A 139 3.48 -18.13 13.50
N PRO A 140 3.05 -17.29 12.53
CA PRO A 140 1.66 -17.05 12.13
C PRO A 140 1.16 -17.94 10.97
N TYR A 141 1.79 -19.10 10.71
CA TYR A 141 1.38 -20.06 9.67
C TYR A 141 1.31 -19.48 8.26
N ASN A 142 2.19 -18.52 7.94
CA ASN A 142 2.27 -17.91 6.63
C ASN A 142 2.74 -18.91 5.57
N ILE A 143 2.29 -18.72 4.34
CA ILE A 143 2.79 -19.49 3.21
C ILE A 143 4.28 -19.19 2.99
N LEU A 144 5.04 -20.24 2.73
CA LEU A 144 6.46 -20.23 2.41
C LEU A 144 6.68 -20.37 0.90
N SER A 145 5.87 -21.17 0.22
CA SER A 145 5.88 -21.32 -1.25
C SER A 145 4.59 -21.99 -1.75
N SER A 146 4.38 -21.95 -3.06
CA SER A 146 3.34 -22.68 -3.79
C SER A 146 3.90 -23.24 -5.10
N ALA A 147 3.06 -23.93 -5.88
CA ALA A 147 3.40 -24.34 -7.24
C ALA A 147 3.73 -23.16 -8.17
N GLN A 148 3.20 -21.96 -7.88
CA GLN A 148 3.33 -20.77 -8.74
C GLN A 148 4.39 -19.78 -8.24
N ILE A 149 4.74 -19.84 -6.95
CA ILE A 149 5.68 -18.89 -6.34
C ILE A 149 6.64 -19.66 -5.45
N ASP A 150 7.92 -19.62 -5.79
CA ASP A 150 8.97 -20.27 -5.02
C ASP A 150 9.25 -19.56 -3.68
N PHE A 151 10.04 -20.23 -2.83
CA PHE A 151 10.37 -19.70 -1.51
C PHE A 151 11.09 -18.36 -1.57
N ALA A 152 12.07 -18.22 -2.47
CA ALA A 152 12.86 -17.00 -2.60
C ALA A 152 11.97 -15.81 -2.98
N THR A 153 11.03 -15.99 -3.90
CA THR A 153 10.08 -14.96 -4.32
C THR A 153 9.08 -14.63 -3.23
N MET A 154 8.58 -15.61 -2.48
CA MET A 154 7.74 -15.35 -1.30
C MET A 154 8.46 -14.53 -0.23
N GLN A 155 9.77 -14.75 -0.02
CA GLN A 155 10.56 -13.92 0.87
C GLN A 155 10.68 -12.48 0.34
N ARG A 156 10.89 -12.30 -0.97
CA ARG A 156 10.89 -10.96 -1.59
C ARG A 156 9.54 -10.25 -1.40
N LEU A 157 8.41 -10.93 -1.62
CA LEU A 157 7.06 -10.40 -1.38
C LEU A 157 6.80 -10.05 0.09
N THR A 158 7.33 -10.84 1.02
CA THR A 158 7.24 -10.54 2.46
C THR A 158 7.98 -9.24 2.79
N ARG A 159 9.16 -9.01 2.18
CA ARG A 159 9.89 -7.74 2.34
C ARG A 159 9.17 -6.57 1.70
N PHE A 160 8.67 -6.77 0.47
CA PHE A 160 7.83 -5.81 -0.24
C PHE A 160 6.68 -5.33 0.65
N ALA A 161 5.89 -6.24 1.23
CA ALA A 161 4.77 -5.89 2.09
C ALA A 161 5.19 -5.02 3.29
N ARG A 162 6.28 -5.39 3.96
CA ARG A 162 6.80 -4.63 5.12
C ARG A 162 7.30 -3.24 4.74
N TYR A 163 8.03 -3.11 3.64
CA TYR A 163 8.50 -1.81 3.19
C TYR A 163 7.36 -0.96 2.65
N TRP A 164 6.35 -1.58 2.06
CA TRP A 164 5.13 -0.90 1.63
C TRP A 164 4.41 -0.26 2.82
N ASP A 165 4.28 -0.97 3.95
CA ASP A 165 3.73 -0.36 5.17
C ASP A 165 4.55 0.83 5.69
N LEU A 166 5.88 0.74 5.61
CA LEU A 166 6.78 1.79 6.08
C LEU A 166 6.81 3.03 5.16
N ILE A 167 6.55 2.85 3.87
CA ILE A 167 6.70 3.88 2.84
C ILE A 167 5.33 4.24 2.25
N GLY A 168 4.70 3.30 1.55
CA GLY A 168 3.41 3.47 0.86
C GLY A 168 2.27 3.86 1.80
N ASN A 169 2.03 3.07 2.85
CA ASN A 169 0.91 3.28 3.79
C ASN A 169 1.21 4.34 4.87
N SER A 170 2.43 4.90 4.91
CA SER A 170 2.85 5.79 5.99
C SER A 170 2.16 7.15 6.02
N GLY A 171 1.56 7.57 4.90
CA GLY A 171 1.05 8.93 4.69
C GLY A 171 2.12 10.02 4.62
N ARG A 172 3.42 9.68 4.76
CA ARG A 172 4.51 10.66 4.85
C ARG A 172 5.07 11.09 3.49
N PHE A 173 4.98 10.20 2.50
CA PHE A 173 5.72 10.31 1.24
C PHE A 173 4.81 10.72 0.07
N GLY A 174 3.96 11.73 0.28
CA GLY A 174 2.94 12.14 -0.69
C GLY A 174 3.52 12.61 -2.04
N GLU A 175 4.66 13.32 -2.06
CA GLU A 175 5.31 13.68 -3.33
C GLU A 175 6.28 12.61 -3.83
N THR A 176 6.95 11.91 -2.90
CA THR A 176 8.01 10.94 -3.24
C THR A 176 7.44 9.65 -3.81
N LEU A 177 6.32 9.17 -3.27
CA LEU A 177 5.74 7.88 -3.64
C LEU A 177 5.35 7.82 -5.13
N PRO A 178 4.69 8.82 -5.75
CA PRO A 178 4.45 8.84 -7.19
C PRO A 178 5.73 8.69 -8.05
N LEU A 179 6.81 9.38 -7.69
CA LEU A 179 8.08 9.31 -8.43
C LEU A 179 8.75 7.93 -8.26
N LEU A 180 8.67 7.36 -7.06
CA LEU A 180 9.17 6.02 -6.77
C LEU A 180 8.41 4.96 -7.59
N LEU A 181 7.08 5.04 -7.64
CA LEU A 181 6.22 4.05 -8.31
C LEU A 181 6.23 4.15 -9.84
N GLY A 182 6.30 5.35 -10.41
CA GLY A 182 6.31 5.56 -11.86
C GLY A 182 5.17 4.83 -12.60
N GLY A 183 5.42 4.43 -13.85
CA GLY A 183 4.43 3.75 -14.70
C GLY A 183 4.26 2.24 -14.45
N ARG A 184 5.08 1.65 -13.57
CA ARG A 184 5.04 0.22 -13.21
C ARG A 184 5.20 0.06 -11.70
N PRO A 185 4.17 0.40 -10.90
CA PRO A 185 4.27 0.53 -9.45
C PRO A 185 4.85 -0.69 -8.74
N PHE A 186 4.30 -1.89 -8.99
CA PHE A 186 4.74 -3.13 -8.35
C PHE A 186 6.19 -3.42 -8.68
N GLU A 187 6.56 -3.43 -9.96
CA GLU A 187 7.92 -3.75 -10.40
C GLU A 187 8.95 -2.79 -9.80
N ARG A 188 8.65 -1.47 -9.84
CA ARG A 188 9.56 -0.45 -9.30
C ARG A 188 9.67 -0.53 -7.78
N PHE A 189 8.57 -0.73 -7.07
CA PHE A 189 8.61 -0.86 -5.61
C PHE A 189 9.28 -2.17 -5.17
N MET A 190 9.09 -3.27 -5.90
CA MET A 190 9.77 -4.55 -5.67
C MET A 190 11.28 -4.44 -5.90
N SER A 191 11.66 -3.80 -7.00
CA SER A 191 13.04 -3.47 -7.34
C SER A 191 13.73 -2.64 -6.24
N PHE A 192 13.05 -1.60 -5.75
CA PHE A 192 13.53 -0.80 -4.62
C PHE A 192 13.60 -1.60 -3.32
N SER A 193 12.60 -2.44 -3.05
CA SER A 193 12.55 -3.30 -1.86
C SER A 193 13.73 -4.27 -1.80
N ASP A 194 14.08 -4.90 -2.93
CA ASP A 194 15.23 -5.79 -3.02
C ASP A 194 16.55 -5.03 -2.79
N TRP A 195 16.71 -3.84 -3.39
CA TRP A 195 17.88 -2.99 -3.16
C TRP A 195 17.99 -2.56 -1.70
N LEU A 196 16.89 -2.10 -1.09
CA LEU A 196 16.87 -1.64 0.30
C LEU A 196 17.28 -2.76 1.26
N TYR A 197 16.83 -3.99 1.01
CA TYR A 197 17.23 -5.13 1.80
C TYR A 197 18.70 -5.49 1.58
N ALA A 198 19.19 -5.47 0.34
CA ALA A 198 20.60 -5.74 0.04
C ALA A 198 21.55 -4.74 0.73
N GLU A 199 21.17 -3.46 0.78
CA GLU A 199 21.97 -2.41 1.42
C GLU A 199 21.96 -2.45 2.94
N THR A 200 20.88 -2.96 3.55
CA THR A 200 20.66 -2.78 5.00
C THR A 200 20.62 -4.08 5.79
N GLY A 201 20.22 -5.19 5.16
CA GLY A 201 19.86 -6.44 5.84
C GLY A 201 18.68 -6.30 6.80
N GLN A 202 17.98 -5.16 6.82
CA GLN A 202 16.97 -4.81 7.81
C GLN A 202 15.58 -4.82 7.22
N LEU A 203 14.63 -5.41 7.94
CA LEU A 203 13.22 -5.45 7.53
C LEU A 203 12.35 -4.36 8.16
N HIS A 204 12.87 -3.69 9.19
CA HIS A 204 12.15 -2.72 10.02
C HIS A 204 13.15 -1.87 10.84
N ARG A 205 12.64 -0.91 11.63
CA ARG A 205 13.42 -0.03 12.55
C ARG A 205 14.37 0.95 11.87
N PHE A 206 13.98 1.49 10.73
CA PHE A 206 14.69 2.63 10.16
C PHE A 206 14.37 3.90 10.96
N ALA A 207 15.40 4.52 11.53
CA ALA A 207 15.28 5.90 12.01
C ALA A 207 14.81 6.76 10.83
N LEU A 208 13.86 7.67 11.06
CA LEU A 208 13.18 8.36 9.97
C LEU A 208 14.16 9.13 9.06
N LYS A 209 15.14 9.82 9.65
CA LYS A 209 16.23 10.48 8.90
C LYS A 209 16.95 9.50 7.95
N ARG A 210 17.28 8.30 8.45
CA ARG A 210 17.94 7.26 7.67
C ARG A 210 17.04 6.74 6.55
N LEU A 211 15.73 6.65 6.77
CA LEU A 211 14.78 6.27 5.73
C LEU A 211 14.75 7.28 4.57
N PHE A 212 14.78 8.59 4.86
CA PHE A 212 14.88 9.62 3.82
C PHE A 212 16.17 9.51 3.01
N GLU A 213 17.32 9.26 3.67
CA GLU A 213 18.60 9.04 2.99
C GLU A 213 18.57 7.80 2.08
N LEU A 214 17.97 6.70 2.56
CA LEU A 214 17.84 5.46 1.79
C LEU A 214 16.88 5.60 0.61
N LEU A 215 15.76 6.33 0.78
CA LEU A 215 14.86 6.66 -0.32
C LEU A 215 15.58 7.47 -1.40
N GLN A 216 16.31 8.52 -1.02
CA GLN A 216 17.06 9.33 -1.99
C GLN A 216 18.07 8.49 -2.78
N ARG A 217 18.88 7.70 -2.07
CA ARG A 217 19.88 6.83 -2.69
C ARG A 217 19.24 5.79 -3.60
N GLY A 218 18.27 5.02 -3.10
CA GLY A 218 17.66 3.94 -3.88
C GLY A 218 16.89 4.45 -5.09
N MET A 219 16.24 5.62 -5.01
CA MET A 219 15.60 6.21 -6.17
C MET A 219 16.60 6.59 -7.27
N VAL A 220 17.78 7.10 -6.90
CA VAL A 220 18.84 7.44 -7.87
C VAL A 220 19.58 6.21 -8.36
N GLU A 221 20.08 5.38 -7.45
CA GLU A 221 20.96 4.24 -7.74
C GLU A 221 20.20 3.05 -8.36
N ARG A 222 18.94 2.81 -7.96
CA ARG A 222 18.18 1.62 -8.39
C ARG A 222 17.07 1.91 -9.38
N LEU A 223 16.46 3.08 -9.31
CA LEU A 223 15.27 3.44 -10.10
C LEU A 223 15.55 4.50 -11.18
N ASP A 224 16.81 4.90 -11.32
CA ASP A 224 17.32 5.88 -12.30
C ASP A 224 16.57 7.22 -12.27
N ALA A 225 16.07 7.61 -11.10
CA ALA A 225 15.37 8.87 -10.93
C ALA A 225 16.36 10.04 -10.86
N ALA A 226 16.00 11.18 -11.46
CA ALA A 226 16.86 12.36 -11.51
C ALA A 226 17.21 12.85 -10.09
N PRO A 227 18.50 12.99 -9.72
CA PRO A 227 18.90 13.34 -8.36
C PRO A 227 18.27 14.62 -7.82
N ASP A 228 18.13 15.64 -8.67
CA ASP A 228 17.53 16.92 -8.28
C ASP A 228 16.01 16.79 -8.07
N GLU A 229 15.33 15.95 -8.85
CA GLU A 229 13.91 15.68 -8.67
C GLU A 229 13.65 14.90 -7.39
N CYS A 230 14.43 13.85 -7.14
CA CYS A 230 14.40 13.07 -5.89
C CYS A 230 14.58 13.96 -4.66
N ALA A 231 15.60 14.82 -4.69
CA ALA A 231 15.87 15.75 -3.60
C ALA A 231 14.70 16.72 -3.36
N ARG A 232 14.08 17.22 -4.44
CA ARG A 232 12.94 18.14 -4.38
C ARG A 232 11.71 17.50 -3.73
N VAL A 233 11.31 16.31 -4.18
CA VAL A 233 10.11 15.62 -3.64
C VAL A 233 10.31 15.20 -2.18
N LEU A 234 11.50 14.68 -1.84
CA LEU A 234 11.83 14.31 -0.47
C LEU A 234 11.89 15.53 0.46
N ALA A 235 12.41 16.67 0.00
CA ALA A 235 12.39 17.90 0.79
C ALA A 235 10.96 18.41 1.04
N ALA A 236 10.04 18.23 0.09
CA ALA A 236 8.64 18.57 0.27
C ALA A 236 7.98 17.68 1.34
N ASP A 237 8.18 16.36 1.25
CA ASP A 237 7.67 15.40 2.24
C ASP A 237 8.28 15.61 3.64
N PHE A 238 9.58 15.88 3.71
CA PHE A 238 10.26 16.16 4.97
C PHE A 238 9.67 17.37 5.69
N ARG A 239 9.39 18.46 4.95
CA ARG A 239 8.76 19.67 5.51
C ARG A 239 7.35 19.38 6.04
N ARG A 240 6.56 18.57 5.34
CA ARG A 240 5.21 18.18 5.78
C ARG A 240 5.24 17.25 7.00
N SER A 241 6.26 16.40 7.12
CA SER A 241 6.41 15.47 8.24
C SER A 241 6.74 16.14 9.60
N GLY A 242 7.09 17.43 9.61
CA GLY A 242 7.36 18.19 10.85
C GLY A 242 8.69 17.86 11.55
N LEU A 243 9.59 17.11 10.91
CA LEU A 243 10.90 16.77 11.48
C LEU A 243 11.81 17.99 11.62
N LYS A 244 12.21 18.31 12.86
CA LYS A 244 13.34 19.21 13.13
C LYS A 244 14.64 18.42 12.92
N GLY A 245 15.42 18.78 11.89
CA GLY A 245 16.75 18.19 11.69
C GLY A 245 17.03 17.68 10.27
N ALA A 246 16.88 18.52 9.25
CA ALA A 246 17.37 18.19 7.91
C ALA A 246 18.90 17.98 7.94
N THR A 247 19.41 17.02 7.15
CA THR A 247 20.85 16.89 6.84
C THR A 247 21.36 18.19 6.19
N ASP A 248 22.62 18.54 6.44
CA ASP A 248 23.21 19.80 5.94
C ASP A 248 23.11 19.92 4.42
N THR A 249 23.16 18.81 3.70
CA THR A 249 22.99 18.74 2.24
C THR A 249 21.59 19.15 1.76
N LEU A 250 20.54 18.77 2.50
CA LEU A 250 19.15 19.14 2.23
C LEU A 250 18.84 20.59 2.64
N ARG A 251 19.48 21.11 3.70
CA ARG A 251 19.34 22.53 4.11
C ARG A 251 20.03 23.49 3.14
N GLN A 252 21.23 23.16 2.69
CA GLN A 252 22.02 24.01 1.79
C GLN A 252 21.33 24.23 0.44
N ARG A 253 20.61 23.23 -0.08
CA ARG A 253 19.87 23.34 -1.35
C ARG A 253 18.53 24.08 -1.22
N VAL A 254 17.79 23.89 -0.12
CA VAL A 254 16.57 24.68 0.18
C VAL A 254 16.90 26.18 0.35
N ALA A 255 18.06 26.50 0.92
CA ALA A 255 18.55 27.88 1.02
C ALA A 255 18.93 28.47 -0.36
N ALA A 256 19.42 27.66 -1.29
CA ALA A 256 19.77 28.09 -2.65
C ALA A 256 18.53 28.37 -3.53
N ASP A 257 17.50 27.52 -3.45
CA ASP A 257 16.24 27.73 -4.18
C ASP A 257 15.46 28.96 -3.69
N ASN A 258 15.46 29.21 -2.38
CA ASN A 258 14.85 30.42 -1.80
C ASN A 258 15.60 31.71 -2.19
N ARG A 259 16.88 31.63 -2.57
CA ARG A 259 17.63 32.79 -3.10
C ARG A 259 17.35 33.02 -4.59
N ARG A 260 17.20 31.96 -5.39
CA ARG A 260 16.85 32.05 -6.83
C ARG A 260 15.43 32.53 -7.07
N SER A 261 14.47 32.15 -6.23
CA SER A 261 13.08 32.65 -6.30
C SER A 261 12.92 34.11 -5.87
N ARG A 262 13.85 34.63 -5.06
CA ARG A 262 13.92 36.05 -4.70
C ARG A 262 14.63 36.91 -5.74
N GLN A 263 15.61 36.36 -6.45
CA GLN A 263 16.35 37.08 -7.51
C GLN A 263 15.63 37.10 -8.87
N SER A 264 14.63 36.25 -9.10
CA SER A 264 13.78 36.29 -10.31
C SER A 264 12.54 37.19 -10.15
N ARG A 265 12.39 37.85 -9.00
CA ARG A 265 11.32 38.81 -8.69
C ARG A 265 11.82 40.26 -8.57
N HIS A 266 13.08 40.50 -8.93
CA HIS A 266 13.68 41.82 -9.16
C HIS A 266 14.34 41.81 -10.53
#